data_AF-A0A672HWK1-F1
#
_entry.id   AF-A0A672HWK1-F1
#
_cell.length_a   1.000
_cell.length_b   1.000
_cell.length_c   1.000
_cell.angle_alpha   90.00
_cell.angle_beta   90.00
_cell.angle_gamma   90.00
#
_symmetry.space_group_name_H-M   'P 1'
#
loop_
_entity.id
_entity.type
_entity.pdbx_description
1 polymer ?
#
loop_
_entity_poly.entity_id
_entity_poly.type
_entity_poly.pdbx_seq_one_letter_code
_entity_poly.pdbx_strand_id
1 'polypeptide(L)'
;MKIAVEGCCHGELDKIYETIEFLEKKEGVKVDLLLCCGDFQAVRNEGDMKCMAVPAKYRTMQTFYKYYSGEKKAPILTIFIGGNHEASNHLQELPYGGWVAPNIYYLGYAGVIRYKGIRIGGLSGIYKSHDYRKGHHEFPPYNPDTLRSVYHIRNIEVFKLKQIQMPVDIFMSHDWPRGIYHYGSTEELLRKKKFLRHEVESSSLGSPAAEELLAHLQPSYWFSAHLHVKFAAVMQHPPKGNAAPRETKFLSLDKCLPHREFLQIVDVPERSDSEGLEYDPEWLAILKATDSLQRTTPDPWNPPENNGLHDRWDFRASEAAMMEVVEDLSGELSVPENFSRTVPAFNPDRPLPHSAPSRGANAQTTELCAKVGLTDLYGRAGEQAGAGRGQEGEEQEEEDELSEYPTDTSGQSCSFNPDEIAIEDEWEEEEEEEEAGEGEGGGTAEIHTPGCLLLPEPKSDVTPVRLPLMNLPAPSHSTPAPLEDDEDGAAARILKRSSGESAEPGSTSTTPRIKRRNQLIYAAADEDEEDETGG
;
A
#
# COMPACT_ATOMS: atom_id res chain seq x y z
N MET A 1 21.70 -3.99 -14.08
CA MET A 1 20.40 -4.20 -14.76
C MET A 1 19.57 -2.93 -14.78
N LYS A 2 18.70 -2.80 -15.77
CA LYS A 2 17.75 -1.69 -15.92
C LYS A 2 16.37 -2.15 -15.44
N ILE A 3 15.82 -1.45 -14.45
CA ILE A 3 14.48 -1.73 -13.93
C ILE A 3 13.56 -0.58 -14.32
N ALA A 4 12.47 -0.88 -15.00
CA ALA A 4 11.38 0.07 -15.18
C ALA A 4 10.49 0.06 -13.94
N VAL A 5 10.19 1.24 -13.41
CA VAL A 5 9.26 1.44 -12.29
C VAL A 5 8.04 2.18 -12.83
N GLU A 6 6.86 1.68 -12.47
CA GLU A 6 5.56 2.20 -12.91
C GLU A 6 4.70 2.55 -11.69
N GLY A 7 3.96 3.66 -11.78
CA GLY A 7 3.08 4.17 -10.74
C GLY A 7 1.78 3.37 -10.59
N CYS A 8 0.66 3.95 -11.02
CA CYS A 8 -0.64 3.27 -11.06
C CYS A 8 -0.98 2.82 -12.49
N CYS A 9 -1.07 1.51 -12.69
CA CYS A 9 -1.24 0.94 -14.03
C CYS A 9 -2.63 1.17 -14.62
N HIS A 10 -3.67 1.06 -13.79
CA HIS A 10 -5.08 1.09 -14.18
C HIS A 10 -5.44 0.19 -15.39
N GLY A 11 -4.83 -1.00 -15.46
CA GLY A 11 -5.04 -1.99 -16.53
C GLY A 11 -4.47 -1.62 -17.90
N GLU A 12 -3.73 -0.51 -18.02
CA GLU A 12 -3.13 -0.01 -19.27
C GLU A 12 -1.82 -0.72 -19.66
N LEU A 13 -1.75 -2.04 -19.44
CA LEU A 13 -0.54 -2.85 -19.64
C LEU A 13 0.03 -2.74 -21.05
N ASP A 14 -0.83 -2.74 -22.06
CA ASP A 14 -0.41 -2.57 -23.46
C ASP A 14 0.39 -1.28 -23.65
N LYS A 15 -0.12 -0.14 -23.14
CA LYS A 15 0.56 1.16 -23.25
C LYS A 15 1.87 1.20 -22.48
N ILE A 16 1.92 0.58 -21.30
CA ILE A 16 3.13 0.51 -20.48
C ILE A 16 4.22 -0.27 -21.24
N TYR A 17 3.91 -1.46 -21.76
CA TYR A 17 4.88 -2.24 -22.51
C TYR A 17 5.31 -1.56 -23.81
N GLU A 18 4.38 -0.94 -24.55
CA GLU A 18 4.69 -0.15 -25.76
C GLU A 18 5.61 1.03 -25.44
N THR A 19 5.40 1.71 -24.31
CA THR A 19 6.24 2.81 -23.85
C THR A 19 7.64 2.33 -23.50
N ILE A 20 7.76 1.21 -22.78
CA ILE A 20 9.06 0.62 -22.47
C ILE A 20 9.79 0.21 -23.74
N GLU A 21 9.12 -0.46 -24.68
CA GLU A 21 9.71 -0.84 -25.98
C GLU A 21 10.22 0.38 -26.76
N PHE A 22 9.45 1.48 -26.75
CA PHE A 22 9.86 2.73 -27.36
C PHE A 22 11.12 3.31 -26.68
N LEU A 23 11.17 3.32 -25.35
CA LEU A 23 12.34 3.80 -24.60
C LEU A 23 13.58 2.92 -24.84
N GLU A 24 13.42 1.60 -24.86
CA GLU A 24 14.51 0.66 -25.18
C GLU A 24 15.12 0.97 -26.55
N LYS A 25 14.28 1.17 -27.58
CA LYS A 25 14.73 1.53 -28.94
C LYS A 25 15.38 2.89 -29.01
N LYS A 26 14.81 3.89 -28.31
CA LYS A 26 15.28 5.27 -28.34
C LYS A 26 16.61 5.46 -27.63
N GLU A 27 16.78 4.82 -26.48
CA GLU A 27 17.96 4.99 -25.62
C GLU A 27 19.03 3.91 -25.82
N GLY A 28 18.71 2.85 -26.58
CA GLY A 28 19.63 1.73 -26.80
C GLY A 28 19.87 0.92 -25.53
N VAL A 29 18.86 0.82 -24.67
CA VAL A 29 18.89 0.06 -23.41
C VAL A 29 17.96 -1.15 -23.49
N LYS A 30 18.20 -2.16 -22.64
CA LYS A 30 17.28 -3.27 -22.43
C LYS A 30 16.80 -3.25 -21.00
N VAL A 31 15.49 -3.25 -20.79
CA VAL A 31 14.85 -3.35 -19.48
C VAL A 31 14.76 -4.84 -19.09
N ASP A 32 15.30 -5.15 -17.92
CA ASP A 32 15.35 -6.50 -17.36
C ASP A 32 14.10 -6.86 -16.55
N LEU A 33 13.43 -5.85 -15.96
CA LEU A 33 12.33 -6.02 -15.02
C LEU A 33 11.41 -4.80 -15.02
N LEU A 34 10.11 -5.03 -14.89
CA LEU A 34 9.10 -4.01 -14.62
C LEU A 34 8.55 -4.19 -13.19
N LEU A 35 8.53 -3.12 -12.40
CA LEU A 35 7.93 -3.05 -11.08
C LEU A 35 6.72 -2.11 -11.11
N CYS A 36 5.51 -2.62 -10.85
CA CYS A 36 4.28 -1.84 -10.78
C CYS A 36 3.85 -1.62 -9.33
N CYS A 37 3.71 -0.37 -8.92
CA CYS A 37 3.45 0.03 -7.53
C CYS A 37 1.98 -0.04 -7.12
N GLY A 38 1.10 -0.67 -7.91
CA GLY A 38 -0.29 -0.95 -7.55
C GLY A 38 -1.30 -0.38 -8.55
N ASP A 39 -2.57 -0.46 -8.17
CA ASP A 39 -3.71 -0.25 -9.06
C ASP A 39 -3.51 -1.00 -10.39
N PHE A 40 -3.06 -2.25 -10.29
CA PHE A 40 -2.68 -3.07 -11.43
C PHE A 40 -3.89 -3.46 -12.27
N GLN A 41 -5.04 -3.67 -11.60
CA GLN A 41 -6.30 -4.11 -12.20
C GLN A 41 -6.14 -5.45 -12.93
N ALA A 42 -5.73 -6.49 -12.20
CA ALA A 42 -5.61 -7.88 -12.69
C ALA A 42 -6.98 -8.56 -12.96
N VAL A 43 -7.86 -7.91 -13.73
CA VAL A 43 -9.24 -8.35 -13.98
C VAL A 43 -9.28 -9.43 -15.08
N ARG A 44 -9.78 -10.63 -14.74
CA ARG A 44 -9.85 -11.76 -15.68
C ARG A 44 -11.15 -11.78 -16.49
N ASN A 45 -12.26 -11.35 -15.88
CA ASN A 45 -13.61 -11.35 -16.45
C ASN A 45 -14.56 -10.35 -15.75
N GLU A 46 -15.83 -10.30 -16.18
CA GLU A 46 -16.82 -9.36 -15.66
C GLU A 46 -17.22 -9.63 -14.20
N GLY A 47 -17.00 -10.84 -13.69
CA GLY A 47 -17.22 -11.17 -12.28
C GLY A 47 -16.18 -10.47 -11.39
N ASP A 48 -14.92 -10.48 -11.82
CA ASP A 48 -13.83 -9.75 -11.16
C ASP A 48 -14.06 -8.22 -11.18
N MET A 49 -14.64 -7.68 -12.27
CA MET A 49 -14.98 -6.24 -12.34
C MET A 49 -15.93 -5.79 -11.22
N LYS A 50 -16.78 -6.69 -10.71
CA LYS A 50 -17.69 -6.40 -9.59
C LYS A 50 -16.99 -6.37 -8.24
N CYS A 51 -15.78 -6.94 -8.17
CA CYS A 51 -14.95 -7.01 -6.97
C CYS A 51 -13.99 -5.82 -6.84
N MET A 52 -14.06 -4.88 -7.78
CA MET A 52 -13.25 -3.68 -7.78
C MET A 52 -14.02 -2.50 -7.20
N ALA A 53 -13.41 -1.80 -6.24
CA ALA A 53 -13.97 -0.60 -5.61
C ALA A 53 -13.86 0.64 -6.49
N VAL A 54 -14.39 0.56 -7.71
CA VAL A 54 -14.52 1.67 -8.66
C VAL A 54 -16.01 1.89 -8.93
N PRO A 55 -16.50 3.13 -9.02
CA PRO A 55 -17.89 3.39 -9.41
C PRO A 55 -18.24 2.70 -10.74
N ALA A 56 -19.42 2.10 -10.83
CA ALA A 56 -19.79 1.23 -11.96
C ALA A 56 -19.61 1.88 -13.34
N LYS A 57 -19.82 3.19 -13.46
CA LYS A 57 -19.64 3.97 -14.70
C LYS A 57 -18.18 4.10 -15.17
N TYR A 58 -17.20 3.92 -14.28
CA TYR A 58 -15.77 4.06 -14.59
C TYR A 58 -15.06 2.70 -14.71
N ARG A 59 -15.81 1.60 -14.55
CA ARG A 59 -15.31 0.24 -14.67
C ARG A 59 -15.06 -0.13 -16.13
N THR A 60 -13.79 -0.34 -16.49
CA THR A 60 -13.37 -0.83 -17.81
C THR A 60 -12.59 -2.15 -17.67
N MET A 61 -12.83 -3.11 -18.57
CA MET A 61 -12.13 -4.42 -18.57
C MET A 61 -10.64 -4.33 -18.89
N GLN A 62 -10.25 -3.25 -19.58
CA GLN A 62 -8.89 -2.99 -20.05
C GLN A 62 -8.27 -4.19 -20.76
N THR A 63 -7.01 -4.54 -20.47
CA THR A 63 -6.24 -5.47 -21.30
C THR A 63 -5.67 -6.68 -20.56
N PHE A 64 -5.74 -6.73 -19.22
CA PHE A 64 -5.15 -7.83 -18.44
C PHE A 64 -5.70 -9.21 -18.84
N TYR A 65 -7.01 -9.32 -19.13
CA TYR A 65 -7.63 -10.58 -19.54
C TYR A 65 -6.93 -11.25 -20.75
N LYS A 66 -6.28 -10.46 -21.63
CA LYS A 66 -5.52 -10.97 -22.78
C LYS A 66 -4.23 -11.68 -22.38
N TYR A 67 -3.58 -11.19 -21.33
CA TYR A 67 -2.39 -11.81 -20.75
C TYR A 67 -2.78 -13.06 -19.96
N TYR A 68 -3.89 -12.98 -19.22
CA TYR A 68 -4.45 -14.11 -18.49
C TYR A 68 -4.92 -15.24 -19.43
N SER A 69 -5.55 -14.91 -20.56
CA SER A 69 -6.05 -15.88 -21.53
C SER A 69 -4.96 -16.55 -22.37
N GLY A 70 -3.79 -15.91 -22.47
CA GLY A 70 -2.69 -16.29 -23.36
C GLY A 70 -2.77 -15.70 -24.77
N GLU A 71 -3.72 -14.78 -25.04
CA GLU A 71 -3.75 -13.99 -26.28
C GLU A 71 -2.48 -13.13 -26.42
N LYS A 72 -1.99 -12.61 -25.29
CA LYS A 72 -0.73 -11.87 -25.19
C LYS A 72 0.19 -12.50 -24.14
N LYS A 73 1.50 -12.29 -24.30
CA LYS A 73 2.52 -12.61 -23.30
C LYS A 73 3.21 -11.32 -22.87
N ALA A 74 3.44 -11.14 -21.58
CA ALA A 74 4.20 -10.00 -21.09
C ALA A 74 5.64 -10.07 -21.62
N PRO A 75 6.13 -9.03 -22.33
CA PRO A 75 7.45 -9.07 -22.98
C PRO A 75 8.61 -8.93 -22.00
N ILE A 76 8.33 -8.46 -20.78
CA ILE A 76 9.28 -8.19 -19.70
C ILE A 76 8.70 -8.85 -18.45
N LEU A 77 9.56 -9.40 -17.60
CA LEU A 77 9.14 -9.90 -16.30
C LEU A 77 8.56 -8.74 -15.48
N THR A 78 7.30 -8.88 -15.09
CA THR A 78 6.56 -7.84 -14.39
C THR A 78 6.22 -8.31 -12.98
N ILE A 79 6.67 -7.58 -11.97
CA ILE A 79 6.30 -7.80 -10.57
C ILE A 79 5.41 -6.65 -10.13
N PHE A 80 4.34 -6.94 -9.40
CA PHE A 80 3.46 -5.91 -8.87
C PHE A 80 2.98 -6.20 -7.45
N ILE A 81 2.61 -5.12 -6.75
CA ILE A 81 1.81 -5.13 -5.51
C ILE A 81 0.39 -4.66 -5.82
N GLY A 82 -0.57 -4.92 -4.93
CA GLY A 82 -1.94 -4.41 -5.08
C GLY A 82 -2.08 -2.96 -4.63
N GLY A 83 -2.97 -2.19 -5.27
CA GLY A 83 -3.45 -0.89 -4.79
C GLY A 83 -4.89 -0.96 -4.25
N ASN A 84 -5.68 0.10 -4.46
CA ASN A 84 -7.09 0.18 -4.07
C ASN A 84 -8.06 -0.09 -5.23
N HIS A 85 -7.59 -0.07 -6.48
CA HIS A 85 -8.36 -0.46 -7.65
C HIS A 85 -7.90 -1.81 -8.18
N GLU A 86 -8.37 -2.87 -7.54
CA GLU A 86 -7.98 -4.23 -7.89
C GLU A 86 -9.16 -5.15 -8.11
N ALA A 87 -8.93 -6.22 -8.87
CA ALA A 87 -9.75 -7.42 -8.81
C ALA A 87 -9.41 -8.16 -7.50
N SER A 88 -9.90 -7.64 -6.37
CA SER A 88 -9.48 -8.12 -5.05
C SER A 88 -9.70 -9.62 -4.88
N ASN A 89 -10.83 -10.15 -5.36
CA ASN A 89 -11.10 -11.59 -5.31
C ASN A 89 -10.02 -12.43 -6.00
N HIS A 90 -9.45 -11.97 -7.11
CA HIS A 90 -8.36 -12.65 -7.81
C HIS A 90 -7.05 -12.57 -7.02
N LEU A 91 -6.70 -11.38 -6.50
CA LEU A 91 -5.47 -11.21 -5.72
C LEU A 91 -5.51 -11.99 -4.40
N GLN A 92 -6.69 -12.10 -3.77
CA GLN A 92 -6.84 -12.88 -2.56
C GLN A 92 -6.65 -14.41 -2.77
N GLU A 93 -6.70 -14.92 -4.01
CA GLU A 93 -6.35 -16.32 -4.29
C GLU A 93 -4.84 -16.59 -4.08
N LEU A 94 -4.02 -15.53 -4.04
CA LEU A 94 -2.55 -15.55 -3.99
C LEU A 94 -2.00 -14.69 -2.82
N PRO A 95 -2.39 -14.94 -1.55
CA PRO A 95 -2.01 -14.09 -0.42
C PRO A 95 -0.49 -14.07 -0.16
N TYR A 96 0.22 -15.15 -0.55
CA TYR A 96 1.67 -15.29 -0.45
C TYR A 96 2.41 -14.96 -1.76
N GLY A 97 1.69 -14.42 -2.75
CA GLY A 97 2.20 -14.15 -4.09
C GLY A 97 2.10 -15.34 -5.04
N GLY A 98 2.24 -15.05 -6.34
CA GLY A 98 2.15 -16.04 -7.40
C GLY A 98 1.96 -15.42 -8.78
N TRP A 99 2.03 -16.26 -9.81
CA TRP A 99 1.81 -15.83 -11.19
C TRP A 99 0.33 -15.58 -11.44
N VAL A 100 -0.02 -14.38 -11.89
CA VAL A 100 -1.39 -14.03 -12.32
C VAL A 100 -1.57 -14.17 -13.83
N ALA A 101 -0.47 -14.22 -14.56
CA ALA A 101 -0.34 -14.56 -15.98
C ALA A 101 1.11 -14.98 -16.23
N PRO A 102 1.44 -15.60 -17.38
CA PRO A 102 2.83 -15.91 -17.71
C PRO A 102 3.69 -14.63 -17.70
N ASN A 103 4.79 -14.64 -16.95
CA ASN A 103 5.73 -13.53 -16.81
C ASN A 103 5.17 -12.29 -16.04
N ILE A 104 4.04 -12.43 -15.34
CA ILE A 104 3.46 -11.40 -14.45
C ILE A 104 3.24 -12.00 -13.05
N TYR A 105 3.98 -11.51 -12.06
CA TYR A 105 4.02 -12.02 -10.70
C TYR A 105 3.44 -11.02 -9.69
N TYR A 106 2.45 -11.46 -8.92
CA TYR A 106 1.92 -10.72 -7.78
C TYR A 106 2.74 -11.04 -6.52
N LEU A 107 3.15 -10.03 -5.75
CA LEU A 107 3.92 -10.24 -4.50
C LEU A 107 3.11 -10.80 -3.33
N GLY A 108 1.78 -10.80 -3.40
CA GLY A 108 0.92 -11.16 -2.26
C GLY A 108 0.52 -9.94 -1.43
N TYR A 109 -0.16 -10.17 -0.30
CA TYR A 109 -0.51 -9.09 0.63
C TYR A 109 0.74 -8.37 1.15
N ALA A 110 1.78 -9.14 1.43
CA ALA A 110 3.14 -8.70 1.54
C ALA A 110 4.06 -9.84 1.08
N GLY A 111 5.25 -9.51 0.59
CA GLY A 111 6.18 -10.52 0.09
C GLY A 111 7.60 -10.02 -0.03
N VAL A 112 8.56 -10.95 0.00
CA VAL A 112 9.94 -10.70 -0.44
C VAL A 112 10.36 -11.83 -1.38
N ILE A 113 10.90 -11.45 -2.52
CA ILE A 113 11.49 -12.35 -3.52
C ILE A 113 12.89 -11.89 -3.88
N ARG A 114 13.62 -12.76 -4.57
CA ARG A 114 14.95 -12.48 -5.12
C ARG A 114 14.90 -12.51 -6.65
N TYR A 115 15.64 -11.59 -7.26
CA TYR A 115 15.83 -11.53 -8.71
C TYR A 115 17.25 -11.07 -8.97
N LYS A 116 18.05 -11.83 -9.74
CA LYS A 116 19.43 -11.46 -10.09
C LYS A 116 20.29 -11.01 -8.89
N GLY A 117 20.06 -11.66 -7.74
CA GLY A 117 20.77 -11.43 -6.47
C GLY A 117 20.35 -10.19 -5.67
N ILE A 118 19.32 -9.44 -6.09
CA ILE A 118 18.71 -8.39 -5.26
C ILE A 118 17.46 -8.90 -4.55
N ARG A 119 17.12 -8.29 -3.40
CA ARG A 119 15.91 -8.56 -2.63
C ARG A 119 14.86 -7.49 -2.85
N ILE A 120 13.69 -7.90 -3.34
CA ILE A 120 12.56 -7.02 -3.65
C ILE A 120 11.43 -7.37 -2.69
N GLY A 121 11.11 -6.42 -1.82
CA GLY A 121 9.99 -6.52 -0.87
C GLY A 121 8.80 -5.67 -1.32
N GLY A 122 7.60 -6.02 -0.87
CA GLY A 122 6.41 -5.22 -1.13
C GLY A 122 5.33 -5.37 -0.07
N LEU A 123 4.51 -4.32 0.05
CA LEU A 123 3.29 -4.27 0.86
C LEU A 123 2.13 -3.80 -0.03
N SER A 124 1.15 -4.67 -0.22
CA SER A 124 -0.05 -4.37 -1.03
C SER A 124 -1.10 -3.62 -0.22
N GLY A 125 -1.86 -2.76 -0.91
CA GLY A 125 -3.02 -2.08 -0.37
C GLY A 125 -2.75 -0.65 0.11
N ILE A 126 -3.75 -0.07 0.75
CA ILE A 126 -3.67 1.26 1.37
C ILE A 126 -3.99 1.20 2.87
N TYR A 127 -3.43 2.11 3.66
CA TYR A 127 -3.65 2.13 5.09
C TYR A 127 -4.99 2.76 5.47
N LYS A 128 -5.78 2.05 6.29
CA LYS A 128 -6.93 2.61 7.02
C LYS A 128 -6.92 2.13 8.47
N SER A 129 -6.92 3.09 9.40
CA SER A 129 -6.79 2.81 10.84
C SER A 129 -7.85 1.86 11.38
N HIS A 130 -9.10 1.98 10.92
CA HIS A 130 -10.23 1.19 11.41
C HIS A 130 -10.20 -0.28 10.98
N ASP A 131 -9.43 -0.63 9.94
CA ASP A 131 -9.27 -2.01 9.48
C ASP A 131 -7.90 -2.59 9.80
N TYR A 132 -6.92 -1.75 10.12
CA TYR A 132 -5.52 -2.16 10.34
C TYR A 132 -5.37 -3.27 11.38
N ARG A 133 -6.21 -3.29 12.42
CA ARG A 133 -6.17 -4.30 13.49
C ARG A 133 -7.03 -5.54 13.23
N LYS A 134 -7.71 -5.65 12.10
CA LYS A 134 -8.59 -6.78 11.78
C LYS A 134 -7.83 -7.93 11.11
N GLY A 135 -8.45 -9.09 11.02
CA GLY A 135 -8.05 -10.15 10.09
C GLY A 135 -8.61 -9.95 8.68
N HIS A 136 -8.11 -10.73 7.73
CA HIS A 136 -8.65 -10.82 6.37
C HIS A 136 -9.88 -11.74 6.39
N HIS A 137 -11.07 -11.14 6.43
CA HIS A 137 -12.36 -11.83 6.61
C HIS A 137 -13.29 -11.63 5.41
N GLU A 138 -12.88 -10.79 4.47
CA GLU A 138 -13.63 -10.39 3.29
C GLU A 138 -13.54 -11.46 2.21
N PHE A 139 -14.68 -11.92 1.71
CA PHE A 139 -14.77 -12.83 0.58
C PHE A 139 -15.98 -12.51 -0.28
N PRO A 140 -15.95 -12.82 -1.59
CA PRO A 140 -17.13 -12.63 -2.43
C PRO A 140 -18.33 -13.50 -1.97
N PRO A 141 -19.58 -13.01 -2.11
CA PRO A 141 -19.94 -11.68 -2.61
C PRO A 141 -19.65 -10.56 -1.59
N TYR A 142 -18.99 -9.50 -2.05
CA TYR A 142 -18.69 -8.34 -1.19
C TYR A 142 -19.91 -7.43 -1.06
N ASN A 143 -20.10 -6.90 0.14
CA ASN A 143 -20.90 -5.69 0.38
C ASN A 143 -20.00 -4.44 0.20
N PRO A 144 -20.56 -3.21 0.22
CA PRO A 144 -19.77 -1.98 0.03
C PRO A 144 -18.58 -1.81 0.98
N ASP A 145 -18.68 -2.28 2.23
CA ASP A 145 -17.61 -2.15 3.23
C ASP A 145 -16.49 -3.17 3.02
N THR A 146 -16.86 -4.43 2.77
CA THR A 146 -15.92 -5.54 2.46
C THR A 146 -15.25 -5.37 1.10
N LEU A 147 -15.91 -4.70 0.15
CA LEU A 147 -15.32 -4.33 -1.14
C LEU A 147 -14.15 -3.35 -0.98
N ARG A 148 -14.15 -2.54 0.09
CA ARG A 148 -13.07 -1.60 0.41
C ARG A 148 -12.05 -2.19 1.36
N SER A 149 -12.50 -2.73 2.47
CA SER A 149 -11.63 -3.27 3.52
C SER A 149 -10.70 -4.38 3.02
N VAL A 150 -11.09 -5.14 1.99
CA VAL A 150 -10.26 -6.21 1.39
C VAL A 150 -8.88 -5.76 0.90
N TYR A 151 -8.72 -4.50 0.46
CA TYR A 151 -7.42 -3.96 0.03
C TYR A 151 -6.77 -3.07 1.09
N HIS A 152 -7.34 -2.96 2.29
CA HIS A 152 -6.67 -2.22 3.36
C HIS A 152 -5.51 -3.03 3.95
N ILE A 153 -4.42 -2.36 4.31
CA ILE A 153 -3.26 -3.00 4.97
C ILE A 153 -3.69 -3.54 6.35
N ARG A 154 -3.23 -4.73 6.74
CA ARG A 154 -3.38 -5.24 8.12
C ARG A 154 -2.03 -5.23 8.87
N ASN A 155 -2.12 -5.15 10.19
CA ASN A 155 -0.97 -5.13 11.08
C ASN A 155 -0.12 -6.41 11.02
N ILE A 156 -0.70 -7.54 10.62
CA ILE A 156 0.02 -8.82 10.51
C ILE A 156 1.04 -8.82 9.37
N GLU A 157 0.73 -8.22 8.22
CA GLU A 157 1.71 -8.05 7.14
C GLU A 157 2.89 -7.17 7.59
N VAL A 158 2.60 -6.05 8.25
CA VAL A 158 3.64 -5.14 8.81
C VAL A 158 4.48 -5.85 9.86
N PHE A 159 3.85 -6.62 10.75
CA PHE A 159 4.54 -7.40 11.76
C PHE A 159 5.51 -8.42 11.16
N LYS A 160 5.09 -9.18 10.14
CA LYS A 160 5.94 -10.14 9.42
C LYS A 160 7.14 -9.44 8.78
N LEU A 161 6.90 -8.33 8.08
CA LEU A 161 7.96 -7.56 7.43
C LEU A 161 8.98 -6.99 8.45
N LYS A 162 8.54 -6.60 9.65
CA LYS A 162 9.43 -6.17 10.75
C LYS A 162 10.29 -7.29 11.35
N GLN A 163 10.10 -8.54 10.95
CA GLN A 163 10.96 -9.66 11.36
C GLN A 163 12.16 -9.86 10.42
N ILE A 164 12.22 -9.13 9.31
CA ILE A 164 13.32 -9.20 8.33
C ILE A 164 14.58 -8.58 8.95
N GLN A 165 15.69 -9.31 8.88
CA GLN A 165 17.00 -8.86 9.35
C GLN A 165 17.97 -8.64 8.19
N MET A 166 17.90 -9.47 7.14
CA MET A 166 18.76 -9.29 5.99
C MET A 166 18.39 -8.00 5.24
N PRO A 167 19.35 -7.29 4.62
CA PRO A 167 19.06 -6.07 3.87
C PRO A 167 18.07 -6.30 2.73
N VAL A 168 17.12 -5.39 2.56
CA VAL A 168 16.23 -5.33 1.38
C VAL A 168 16.78 -4.26 0.43
N ASP A 169 16.79 -4.54 -0.87
CA ASP A 169 17.33 -3.59 -1.86
C ASP A 169 16.26 -2.63 -2.36
N ILE A 170 15.09 -3.18 -2.71
CA ILE A 170 13.94 -2.43 -3.22
C ILE A 170 12.73 -2.79 -2.37
N PHE A 171 11.98 -1.78 -1.92
CA PHE A 171 10.70 -1.99 -1.28
C PHE A 171 9.59 -1.22 -2.02
N MET A 172 8.41 -1.82 -2.15
CA MET A 172 7.26 -1.24 -2.84
C MET A 172 6.08 -1.09 -1.88
N SER A 173 5.41 0.05 -1.91
CA SER A 173 4.10 0.26 -1.26
C SER A 173 3.21 1.10 -2.15
N HIS A 174 1.90 0.88 -2.19
CA HIS A 174 1.05 1.67 -3.06
C HIS A 174 0.92 3.11 -2.54
N ASP A 175 0.49 3.26 -1.29
CA ASP A 175 0.53 4.52 -0.58
C ASP A 175 1.97 4.91 -0.18
N TRP A 176 2.19 6.21 0.04
CA TRP A 176 3.50 6.71 0.40
C TRP A 176 3.77 6.46 1.88
N PRO A 177 5.02 6.19 2.30
CA PRO A 177 5.41 6.32 3.70
C PRO A 177 5.06 7.71 4.22
N ARG A 178 4.32 7.77 5.32
CA ARG A 178 3.93 9.05 5.92
C ARG A 178 5.18 9.86 6.27
N GLY A 179 5.13 11.17 5.97
CA GLY A 179 6.24 12.09 6.22
C GLY A 179 7.37 12.08 5.18
N ILE A 180 7.36 11.18 4.19
CA ILE A 180 8.44 11.11 3.18
C ILE A 180 8.60 12.40 2.36
N TYR A 181 7.51 13.18 2.25
CA TYR A 181 7.51 14.48 1.58
C TYR A 181 8.51 15.47 2.21
N HIS A 182 8.83 15.35 3.51
CA HIS A 182 9.85 16.18 4.17
C HIS A 182 11.27 15.99 3.62
N TYR A 183 11.52 14.91 2.88
CA TYR A 183 12.84 14.54 2.34
C TYR A 183 13.00 14.86 0.85
N GLY A 184 12.03 15.57 0.27
CA GLY A 184 12.05 16.06 -1.11
C GLY A 184 11.51 17.49 -1.20
N SER A 185 11.09 17.89 -2.39
CA SER A 185 10.58 19.24 -2.64
C SER A 185 9.10 19.37 -2.26
N THR A 186 8.79 19.51 -0.96
CA THR A 186 7.40 19.70 -0.48
C THR A 186 6.73 20.90 -1.15
N GLU A 187 7.45 21.99 -1.37
CA GLU A 187 6.91 23.19 -2.02
C GLU A 187 6.44 22.90 -3.45
N GLU A 188 7.23 22.15 -4.23
CA GLU A 188 6.84 21.76 -5.58
C GLU A 188 5.67 20.77 -5.58
N LEU A 189 5.64 19.83 -4.62
CA LEU A 189 4.51 18.93 -4.43
C LEU A 189 3.22 19.71 -4.19
N LEU A 190 3.24 20.67 -3.26
CA LEU A 190 2.07 21.49 -2.93
C LEU A 190 1.70 22.49 -4.03
N ARG A 191 2.65 22.85 -4.90
CA ARG A 191 2.36 23.62 -6.12
C ARG A 191 1.59 22.78 -7.14
N LYS A 192 1.99 21.51 -7.33
CA LYS A 192 1.33 20.57 -8.26
C LYS A 192 -0.01 20.04 -7.72
N LYS A 193 -0.13 19.87 -6.40
CA LYS A 193 -1.27 19.23 -5.74
C LYS A 193 -1.65 20.02 -4.48
N LYS A 194 -2.27 21.19 -4.67
CA LYS A 194 -2.61 22.13 -3.59
C LYS A 194 -3.46 21.51 -2.47
N PHE A 195 -4.36 20.58 -2.81
CA PHE A 195 -5.24 19.91 -1.87
C PHE A 195 -4.50 19.04 -0.84
N LEU A 196 -3.26 18.62 -1.11
CA LEU A 196 -2.44 17.86 -0.15
C LEU A 196 -1.91 18.72 1.01
N ARG A 197 -2.03 20.04 0.94
CA ARG A 197 -1.48 20.98 1.93
C ARG A 197 -1.95 20.66 3.34
N HIS A 198 -3.24 20.42 3.52
CA HIS A 198 -3.79 20.12 4.85
C HIS A 198 -3.18 18.84 5.44
N GLU A 199 -3.04 17.78 4.63
CA GLU A 199 -2.48 16.50 5.09
C GLU A 199 -0.98 16.60 5.38
N VAL A 200 -0.24 17.42 4.62
CA VAL A 200 1.16 17.75 4.89
C VAL A 200 1.29 18.51 6.21
N GLU A 201 0.48 19.56 6.43
CA GLU A 201 0.52 20.41 7.62
C GLU A 201 0.08 19.66 8.89
N SER A 202 -0.89 18.75 8.76
CA SER A 202 -1.36 17.90 9.87
C SER A 202 -0.55 16.61 10.05
N SER A 203 0.50 16.39 9.24
CA SER A 203 1.32 15.17 9.27
C SER A 203 0.52 13.88 9.09
N SER A 204 -0.52 13.91 8.26
CA SER A 204 -1.40 12.79 7.95
C SER A 204 -1.22 12.22 6.54
N LEU A 205 -0.46 12.90 5.66
CA LEU A 205 -0.27 12.44 4.28
C LEU A 205 0.56 11.16 4.23
N GLY A 206 -0.04 10.07 3.76
CA GLY A 206 0.60 8.76 3.59
C GLY A 206 0.29 7.78 4.72
N SER A 207 0.97 6.64 4.67
CA SER A 207 0.74 5.47 5.50
C SER A 207 1.69 5.41 6.70
N PRO A 208 1.15 5.39 7.94
CA PRO A 208 1.93 5.13 9.14
C PRO A 208 2.59 3.73 9.13
N ALA A 209 1.93 2.74 8.53
CA ALA A 209 2.49 1.39 8.39
C ALA A 209 3.73 1.40 7.47
N ALA A 210 3.66 2.10 6.33
CA ALA A 210 4.78 2.24 5.42
C ALA A 210 5.91 3.10 6.02
N GLU A 211 5.58 4.15 6.79
CA GLU A 211 6.56 4.94 7.56
C GLU A 211 7.38 4.05 8.51
N GLU A 212 6.70 3.22 9.30
CA GLU A 212 7.34 2.29 10.24
C GLU A 212 8.27 1.30 9.52
N LEU A 213 7.81 0.74 8.40
CA LEU A 213 8.60 -0.18 7.58
C LEU A 213 9.79 0.49 6.92
N LEU A 214 9.65 1.72 6.42
CA LEU A 214 10.74 2.49 5.84
C LEU A 214 11.85 2.74 6.87
N ALA A 215 11.48 3.16 8.08
CA ALA A 215 12.42 3.37 9.17
C ALA A 215 13.09 2.06 9.64
N HIS A 216 12.35 0.94 9.61
CA HIS A 216 12.82 -0.36 10.03
C HIS A 216 13.74 -1.04 9.00
N LEU A 217 13.28 -1.19 7.75
CA LEU A 217 13.96 -1.96 6.70
C LEU A 217 15.11 -1.19 6.06
N GLN A 218 14.98 0.13 5.94
CA GLN A 218 15.96 1.03 5.34
C GLN A 218 16.49 0.52 3.98
N PRO A 219 15.61 0.26 2.99
CA PRO A 219 16.02 -0.27 1.70
C PRO A 219 16.80 0.76 0.88
N SER A 220 17.56 0.32 -0.12
CA SER A 220 18.27 1.26 -1.01
C SER A 220 17.28 2.11 -1.82
N TYR A 221 16.17 1.50 -2.24
CA TYR A 221 15.09 2.14 -2.99
C TYR A 221 13.73 1.87 -2.35
N TRP A 222 12.87 2.89 -2.36
CA TRP A 222 11.45 2.77 -2.01
C TRP A 222 10.61 3.32 -3.15
N PHE A 223 9.70 2.52 -3.70
CA PHE A 223 8.84 2.90 -4.80
C PHE A 223 7.37 2.93 -4.39
N SER A 224 6.67 4.00 -4.75
CA SER A 224 5.24 4.16 -4.45
C SER A 224 4.43 4.80 -5.58
N ALA A 225 3.11 4.86 -5.41
CA ALA A 225 2.19 5.42 -6.40
C ALA A 225 1.05 6.19 -5.70
N HIS A 226 -0.20 5.91 -6.06
CA HIS A 226 -1.45 6.39 -5.47
C HIS A 226 -1.75 7.89 -5.63
N LEU A 227 -0.82 8.78 -5.24
CA LEU A 227 -1.03 10.24 -5.22
C LEU A 227 -1.05 10.91 -6.61
N HIS A 228 -0.86 10.13 -7.68
CA HIS A 228 -0.88 10.60 -9.07
C HIS A 228 0.01 11.83 -9.29
N VAL A 229 1.26 11.71 -8.83
CA VAL A 229 2.30 12.73 -8.95
C VAL A 229 3.68 12.10 -8.83
N LYS A 230 4.59 12.49 -9.72
CA LYS A 230 6.00 12.15 -9.55
C LYS A 230 6.62 12.97 -8.43
N PHE A 231 7.26 12.28 -7.50
CA PHE A 231 7.98 12.88 -6.40
C PHE A 231 9.22 12.04 -6.08
N ALA A 232 10.34 12.70 -5.91
CA ALA A 232 11.60 12.07 -5.54
C ALA A 232 12.09 12.66 -4.22
N ALA A 233 12.58 11.79 -3.34
CA ALA A 233 13.13 12.17 -2.05
C ALA A 233 14.32 11.27 -1.68
N VAL A 234 15.20 11.79 -0.84
CA VAL A 234 16.34 11.03 -0.30
C VAL A 234 16.27 11.10 1.22
N MET A 235 15.88 9.98 1.83
CA MET A 235 15.79 9.87 3.28
C MET A 235 17.09 9.31 3.84
N GLN A 236 17.75 10.09 4.69
CA GLN A 236 18.89 9.63 5.48
C GLN A 236 18.40 8.94 6.74
N HIS A 237 18.87 7.72 6.98
CA HIS A 237 18.53 6.93 8.16
C HIS A 237 19.54 7.15 9.28
N PRO A 238 19.09 7.20 10.54
CA PRO A 238 20.01 7.19 11.66
C PRO A 238 20.84 5.90 11.65
N PRO A 239 22.14 5.95 11.99
CA PRO A 239 22.98 4.76 12.03
C PRO A 239 22.46 3.78 13.09
N LYS A 240 22.32 2.50 12.71
CA LYS A 240 22.02 1.42 13.66
C LYS A 240 23.31 0.97 14.33
N GLY A 241 23.53 1.41 15.57
CA GLY A 241 24.75 1.09 16.32
C GLY A 241 26.00 1.67 15.66
N ASN A 242 26.99 0.81 15.35
CA ASN A 242 28.24 1.20 14.69
C ASN A 242 28.20 1.12 13.16
N ALA A 243 27.03 0.87 12.56
CA ALA A 243 26.88 0.80 11.10
C ALA A 243 26.99 2.19 10.46
N ALA A 244 27.44 2.23 9.20
CA ALA A 244 27.40 3.46 8.42
C ALA A 244 25.95 3.96 8.24
N PRO A 245 25.73 5.29 8.16
CA PRO A 245 24.44 5.83 7.78
C PRO A 245 23.98 5.22 6.45
N ARG A 246 22.70 4.85 6.38
CA ARG A 246 22.07 4.36 5.16
C ARG A 246 21.18 5.43 4.60
N GLU A 247 21.01 5.45 3.29
CA GLU A 247 20.03 6.30 2.62
C GLU A 247 19.03 5.45 1.86
N THR A 248 17.79 5.93 1.80
CA THR A 248 16.75 5.38 0.92
C THR A 248 16.40 6.42 -0.14
N LYS A 249 16.44 5.99 -1.39
CA LYS A 249 15.99 6.74 -2.55
C LYS A 249 14.52 6.46 -2.79
N PHE A 250 13.67 7.43 -2.45
CA PHE A 250 12.22 7.34 -2.67
C PHE A 250 11.85 7.88 -4.05
N LEU A 251 10.98 7.17 -4.76
CA LEU A 251 10.35 7.62 -5.98
C LEU A 251 8.87 7.23 -5.99
N SER A 252 8.00 8.20 -6.19
CA SER A 252 6.63 7.97 -6.62
C SER A 252 6.45 8.35 -8.07
N LEU A 253 5.47 7.73 -8.72
CA LEU A 253 5.11 8.02 -10.11
C LEU A 253 3.61 8.25 -10.26
N ASP A 254 3.25 8.92 -11.36
CA ASP A 254 1.87 9.19 -11.73
C ASP A 254 1.22 7.92 -12.34
N LYS A 255 -0.06 8.01 -12.70
CA LYS A 255 -0.77 6.96 -13.42
C LYS A 255 -0.58 7.03 -14.93
N CYS A 256 -0.75 5.91 -15.63
CA CYS A 256 -0.56 5.77 -17.08
C CYS A 256 -1.58 6.59 -17.93
N LEU A 257 -1.41 7.90 -17.97
CA LEU A 257 -2.17 8.85 -18.78
C LEU A 257 -1.26 9.73 -19.67
N PRO A 258 -1.80 10.32 -20.76
CA PRO A 258 -1.05 11.23 -21.61
C PRO A 258 -0.41 12.38 -20.81
N HIS A 259 0.84 12.72 -21.17
CA HIS A 259 1.62 13.81 -20.58
C HIS A 259 1.90 13.67 -19.08
N ARG A 260 1.72 12.47 -18.49
CA ARG A 260 2.04 12.19 -17.09
C ARG A 260 3.37 11.46 -16.95
N GLU A 261 4.02 11.65 -15.81
CA GLU A 261 5.28 10.99 -15.46
C GLU A 261 5.01 9.67 -14.72
N PHE A 262 4.51 8.66 -15.45
CA PHE A 262 4.04 7.39 -14.88
C PHE A 262 5.08 6.26 -14.89
N LEU A 263 6.18 6.44 -15.61
CA LEU A 263 7.20 5.42 -15.83
C LEU A 263 8.61 6.04 -15.68
N GLN A 264 9.51 5.33 -15.00
CA GLN A 264 10.92 5.71 -14.92
C GLN A 264 11.82 4.49 -14.94
N ILE A 265 12.89 4.53 -15.74
CA ILE A 265 13.92 3.48 -15.74
C ILE A 265 15.02 3.86 -14.75
N VAL A 266 15.37 2.95 -13.86
CA VAL A 266 16.45 3.09 -12.87
C VAL A 266 17.53 2.04 -13.08
N ASP A 267 18.77 2.44 -12.79
CA ASP A 267 19.93 1.55 -12.77
C ASP A 267 20.10 0.90 -11.40
N VAL A 268 20.05 -0.43 -11.37
CA VAL A 268 20.30 -1.21 -10.15
C VAL A 268 21.46 -2.18 -10.40
N PRO A 269 22.47 -2.23 -9.51
CA PRO A 269 23.57 -3.18 -9.62
C PRO A 269 23.06 -4.62 -9.58
N GLU A 270 23.44 -5.40 -10.58
CA GLU A 270 23.22 -6.85 -10.62
C GLU A 270 24.24 -7.55 -9.73
N ARG A 271 23.83 -8.62 -9.03
CA ARG A 271 24.68 -9.34 -8.07
C ARG A 271 24.80 -10.84 -8.36
N SER A 272 24.02 -11.35 -9.31
CA SER A 272 23.97 -12.75 -9.70
C SER A 272 23.55 -12.85 -11.16
N ASP A 273 24.06 -13.86 -11.86
CA ASP A 273 23.63 -14.25 -13.20
C ASP A 273 22.42 -15.19 -13.17
N SER A 274 21.75 -15.34 -12.01
CA SER A 274 20.55 -16.19 -11.91
C SER A 274 19.40 -15.60 -12.70
N GLU A 275 18.80 -16.46 -13.53
CA GLU A 275 17.66 -16.12 -14.36
C GLU A 275 16.36 -16.45 -13.61
N GLY A 276 15.38 -15.56 -13.70
CA GLY A 276 14.06 -15.74 -13.10
C GLY A 276 13.97 -15.37 -11.62
N LEU A 277 12.79 -15.62 -11.05
CA LEU A 277 12.47 -15.30 -9.67
C LEU A 277 12.87 -16.44 -8.73
N GLU A 278 13.34 -16.07 -7.55
CA GLU A 278 13.62 -16.99 -6.45
C GLU A 278 12.83 -16.59 -5.20
N TYR A 279 12.31 -17.56 -4.48
CA TYR A 279 11.79 -17.36 -3.14
C TYR A 279 12.90 -16.86 -2.21
N ASP A 280 12.54 -15.97 -1.29
CA ASP A 280 13.43 -15.52 -0.23
C ASP A 280 13.31 -16.45 0.99
N PRO A 281 14.40 -17.14 1.40
CA PRO A 281 14.32 -18.13 2.47
C PRO A 281 14.05 -17.50 3.84
N GLU A 282 14.52 -16.27 4.10
CA GLU A 282 14.20 -15.53 5.33
C GLU A 282 12.70 -15.23 5.40
N TRP A 283 12.13 -14.72 4.29
CA TRP A 283 10.69 -14.42 4.22
C TRP A 283 9.82 -15.66 4.41
N LEU A 284 10.13 -16.76 3.72
CA LEU A 284 9.38 -18.00 3.88
C LEU A 284 9.50 -18.58 5.31
N ALA A 285 10.68 -18.46 5.95
CA ALA A 285 10.85 -18.87 7.34
C ALA A 285 10.02 -17.99 8.29
N ILE A 286 9.93 -16.68 8.04
CA ILE A 286 9.04 -15.77 8.78
C ILE A 286 7.58 -16.15 8.59
N LEU A 287 7.15 -16.46 7.35
CA LEU A 287 5.78 -16.92 7.08
C LEU A 287 5.47 -18.19 7.87
N LYS A 288 6.37 -19.19 7.83
CA LYS A 288 6.20 -20.45 8.57
C LYS A 288 6.14 -20.22 10.08
N ALA A 289 7.02 -19.36 10.61
CA ALA A 289 7.07 -19.05 12.04
C ALA A 289 5.84 -18.27 12.53
N THR A 290 5.19 -17.50 11.66
CA THR A 290 4.04 -16.64 11.97
C THR A 290 2.70 -17.21 11.51
N ASP A 291 2.65 -18.43 10.96
CA ASP A 291 1.43 -19.02 10.40
C ASP A 291 0.29 -19.12 11.43
N SER A 292 0.62 -19.43 12.68
CA SER A 292 -0.36 -19.50 13.78
C SER A 292 -0.94 -18.15 14.20
N LEU A 293 -0.37 -17.04 13.74
CA LEU A 293 -0.83 -15.67 14.04
C LEU A 293 -1.85 -15.15 13.02
N GLN A 294 -2.11 -15.88 11.94
CA GLN A 294 -3.05 -15.44 10.91
C GLN A 294 -4.47 -15.38 11.45
N ARG A 295 -5.17 -14.28 11.15
CA ARG A 295 -6.56 -14.04 11.56
C ARG A 295 -7.44 -13.83 10.35
N THR A 296 -8.59 -14.49 10.35
CA THR A 296 -9.63 -14.39 9.32
C THR A 296 -10.96 -13.88 9.86
N THR A 297 -10.94 -13.17 10.98
CA THR A 297 -12.11 -12.56 11.61
C THR A 297 -11.98 -11.04 11.63
N PRO A 298 -13.08 -10.27 11.68
CA PRO A 298 -13.05 -8.82 11.76
C PRO A 298 -12.66 -8.30 13.15
N ASP A 299 -12.42 -9.17 14.12
CA ASP A 299 -12.15 -8.78 15.50
C ASP A 299 -10.80 -8.06 15.60
N PRO A 300 -10.75 -6.88 16.22
CA PRO A 300 -9.50 -6.18 16.46
C PRO A 300 -8.53 -7.03 17.28
N TRP A 301 -7.29 -7.11 16.83
CA TRP A 301 -6.23 -7.80 17.53
C TRP A 301 -4.88 -7.13 17.25
N ASN A 302 -3.89 -7.37 18.12
CA ASN A 302 -2.52 -6.89 17.93
C ASN A 302 -1.55 -8.07 17.90
N PRO A 303 -0.57 -8.07 16.98
CA PRO A 303 0.55 -8.99 17.00
C PRO A 303 1.30 -8.98 18.33
N PRO A 304 1.99 -10.07 18.69
CA PRO A 304 2.75 -10.13 19.93
C PRO A 304 3.84 -9.06 20.02
N GLU A 305 4.00 -8.46 21.20
CA GLU A 305 5.00 -7.43 21.49
C GLU A 305 5.89 -7.78 22.69
N ASN A 306 7.05 -7.15 22.79
CA ASN A 306 7.96 -7.28 23.93
C ASN A 306 7.48 -6.41 25.11
N ASN A 307 6.37 -6.80 25.73
CA ASN A 307 5.74 -6.06 26.83
C ASN A 307 5.51 -6.93 28.08
N GLY A 308 6.03 -8.17 28.10
CA GLY A 308 5.85 -9.13 29.18
C GLY A 308 4.49 -9.86 29.19
N LEU A 309 3.57 -9.56 28.28
CA LEU A 309 2.28 -10.24 28.14
C LEU A 309 2.31 -11.42 27.16
N HIS A 310 3.35 -11.50 26.33
CA HIS A 310 3.50 -12.55 25.32
C HIS A 310 4.73 -13.41 25.59
N ASP A 311 4.55 -14.73 25.54
CA ASP A 311 5.65 -15.70 25.69
C ASP A 311 6.65 -15.63 24.52
N ARG A 312 6.17 -15.26 23.33
CA ARG A 312 6.98 -15.09 22.11
C ARG A 312 6.50 -13.89 21.30
N TRP A 313 7.43 -12.98 21.03
CA TRP A 313 7.24 -11.81 20.17
C TRP A 313 8.28 -11.70 19.05
N ASP A 314 9.38 -12.44 19.17
CA ASP A 314 10.45 -12.46 18.20
C ASP A 314 10.24 -13.64 17.24
N PHE A 315 9.97 -13.31 15.98
CA PHE A 315 9.76 -14.26 14.89
C PHE A 315 10.80 -14.08 13.78
N ARG A 316 11.91 -13.41 14.08
CA ARG A 316 13.05 -13.30 13.17
C ARG A 316 13.57 -14.69 12.82
N ALA A 317 13.84 -14.91 11.53
CA ALA A 317 14.31 -16.20 11.06
C ALA A 317 15.72 -16.51 11.58
N SER A 318 15.93 -17.73 12.08
CA SER A 318 17.25 -18.26 12.37
C SER A 318 17.84 -18.94 11.12
N GLU A 319 19.16 -19.12 11.07
CA GLU A 319 19.80 -19.88 9.98
C GLU A 319 19.23 -21.30 9.85
N ALA A 320 18.93 -21.96 10.98
CA ALA A 320 18.31 -23.28 10.97
C ALA A 320 16.91 -23.27 10.35
N ALA A 321 16.08 -22.26 10.67
CA ALA A 321 14.74 -22.12 10.08
C ALA A 321 14.80 -21.81 8.58
N MET A 322 15.77 -21.02 8.14
CA MET A 322 15.99 -20.78 6.70
C MET A 322 16.43 -22.05 5.97
N MET A 323 17.32 -22.86 6.57
CA MET A 323 17.73 -24.15 6.00
C MET A 323 16.57 -25.15 5.93
N GLU A 324 15.72 -25.20 6.95
CA GLU A 324 14.52 -26.05 6.97
C GLU A 324 13.59 -25.73 5.80
N VAL A 325 13.33 -24.44 5.53
CA VAL A 325 12.51 -24.03 4.38
C VAL A 325 13.16 -24.40 3.05
N VAL A 326 14.48 -24.27 2.93
CA VAL A 326 15.20 -24.70 1.73
C VAL A 326 15.05 -26.21 1.52
N GLU A 327 15.09 -27.00 2.60
CA GLU A 327 14.86 -28.45 2.56
C GLU A 327 13.41 -28.79 2.19
N ASP A 328 12.42 -28.09 2.74
CA ASP A 328 10.99 -28.20 2.38
C ASP A 328 10.77 -27.97 0.87
N LEU A 329 11.57 -27.08 0.27
CA LEU A 329 11.59 -26.80 -1.17
C LEU A 329 12.55 -27.71 -1.96
N SER A 330 13.04 -28.79 -1.36
CA SER A 330 13.98 -29.74 -2.00
C SER A 330 15.28 -29.10 -2.53
N GLY A 331 15.70 -27.98 -1.93
CA GLY A 331 16.86 -27.20 -2.34
C GLY A 331 16.64 -26.25 -3.53
N GLU A 332 15.44 -26.24 -4.12
CA GLU A 332 15.10 -25.40 -5.27
C GLU A 332 14.36 -24.14 -4.83
N LEU A 333 15.06 -23.01 -4.82
CA LEU A 333 14.47 -21.72 -4.45
C LEU A 333 13.84 -20.99 -5.65
N SER A 334 14.00 -21.49 -6.88
CA SER A 334 13.36 -20.91 -8.06
C SER A 334 11.84 -20.96 -7.92
N VAL A 335 11.18 -19.83 -8.17
CA VAL A 335 9.72 -19.77 -8.22
C VAL A 335 9.26 -20.55 -9.46
N PRO A 336 8.43 -21.60 -9.31
CA PRO A 336 8.02 -22.43 -10.43
C PRO A 336 7.13 -21.64 -11.39
N GLU A 337 7.32 -21.79 -12.71
CA GLU A 337 6.44 -21.20 -13.73
C GLU A 337 5.13 -22.02 -13.89
N ASN A 338 4.35 -22.12 -12.81
CA ASN A 338 3.15 -22.97 -12.70
C ASN A 338 1.83 -22.19 -12.82
N PHE A 339 1.82 -21.08 -13.56
CA PHE A 339 0.59 -20.33 -13.84
C PHE A 339 -0.50 -21.25 -14.44
N SER A 340 -1.69 -21.17 -13.86
CA SER A 340 -2.88 -21.83 -14.42
C SER A 340 -4.11 -20.94 -14.24
N ARG A 341 -5.01 -21.00 -15.21
CA ARG A 341 -6.27 -20.24 -15.17
C ARG A 341 -7.22 -20.87 -14.16
N THR A 342 -7.57 -20.11 -13.12
CA THR A 342 -8.56 -20.48 -12.10
C THR A 342 -10.02 -20.22 -12.52
N VAL A 343 -10.27 -19.36 -13.51
CA VAL A 343 -11.61 -19.04 -14.04
C VAL A 343 -11.60 -18.82 -15.56
N PRO A 344 -12.76 -18.82 -16.23
CA PRO A 344 -12.85 -18.40 -17.63
C PRO A 344 -12.43 -16.93 -17.81
N ALA A 345 -11.63 -16.67 -18.85
CA ALA A 345 -11.27 -15.31 -19.23
C ALA A 345 -12.44 -14.58 -19.90
N PHE A 346 -12.44 -13.25 -19.85
CA PHE A 346 -13.33 -12.40 -20.61
C PHE A 346 -13.29 -12.75 -22.10
N ASN A 347 -14.46 -12.78 -22.73
CA ASN A 347 -14.58 -12.95 -24.17
C ASN A 347 -15.37 -11.76 -24.75
N PRO A 348 -14.73 -10.87 -25.53
CA PRO A 348 -15.40 -9.71 -26.10
C PRO A 348 -16.53 -10.08 -27.08
N ASP A 349 -16.47 -11.26 -27.71
CA ASP A 349 -17.51 -11.74 -28.63
C ASP A 349 -18.73 -12.31 -27.89
N ARG A 350 -18.58 -12.62 -26.59
CA ARG A 350 -19.65 -13.18 -25.75
C ARG A 350 -19.58 -12.62 -24.32
N PRO A 351 -19.92 -11.34 -24.13
CA PRO A 351 -19.87 -10.71 -22.81
C PRO A 351 -20.91 -11.32 -21.87
N LEU A 352 -20.53 -11.46 -20.59
CA LEU A 352 -21.32 -11.99 -19.50
C LEU A 352 -21.43 -10.96 -18.35
N PRO A 353 -22.17 -9.85 -18.54
CA PRO A 353 -22.25 -8.76 -17.55
C PRO A 353 -22.85 -9.19 -16.21
N HIS A 354 -23.65 -10.25 -16.21
CA HIS A 354 -24.29 -10.80 -15.01
C HIS A 354 -23.47 -11.92 -14.33
N SER A 355 -22.24 -12.20 -14.78
CA SER A 355 -21.38 -13.18 -14.12
C SER A 355 -21.15 -12.83 -12.64
N ALA A 356 -21.30 -13.81 -11.76
CA ALA A 356 -21.06 -13.63 -10.34
C ALA A 356 -19.54 -13.64 -10.08
N PRO A 357 -19.06 -12.88 -9.07
CA PRO A 357 -17.72 -13.06 -8.52
C PRO A 357 -17.40 -14.52 -8.22
N SER A 358 -16.20 -14.93 -8.59
CA SER A 358 -15.70 -16.26 -8.27
C SER A 358 -14.96 -16.26 -6.93
N ARG A 359 -15.03 -17.39 -6.23
CA ARG A 359 -14.27 -17.68 -5.03
C ARG A 359 -13.69 -19.10 -5.16
N GLY A 360 -12.38 -19.24 -5.13
CA GLY A 360 -11.70 -20.54 -5.25
C GLY A 360 -10.25 -20.48 -4.79
N ALA A 361 -9.73 -21.63 -4.37
CA ALA A 361 -8.31 -21.77 -4.06
C ALA A 361 -7.47 -21.73 -5.34
N ASN A 362 -6.24 -21.22 -5.25
CA ASN A 362 -5.27 -21.26 -6.33
C ASN A 362 -4.28 -22.42 -6.10
N ALA A 363 -4.05 -23.23 -7.14
CA ALA A 363 -3.12 -24.36 -7.05
C ALA A 363 -1.71 -23.93 -6.62
N GLN A 364 -1.25 -22.73 -7.02
CA GLN A 364 0.07 -22.20 -6.63
C GLN A 364 0.15 -21.99 -5.12
N THR A 365 -0.86 -21.33 -4.54
CA THR A 365 -0.98 -21.10 -3.09
C THR A 365 -1.07 -22.43 -2.35
N THR A 366 -1.94 -23.33 -2.79
CA THR A 366 -2.14 -24.63 -2.14
C THR A 366 -0.86 -25.46 -2.17
N GLU A 367 -0.13 -25.49 -3.29
CA GLU A 367 1.15 -26.22 -3.41
C GLU A 367 2.24 -25.63 -2.51
N LEU A 368 2.39 -24.29 -2.49
CA LEU A 368 3.36 -23.62 -1.61
C LEU A 368 3.03 -23.90 -0.13
N CYS A 369 1.75 -23.80 0.24
CA CYS A 369 1.28 -24.10 1.59
C CYS A 369 1.59 -25.54 1.99
N ALA A 370 1.36 -26.50 1.09
CA ALA A 370 1.65 -27.91 1.33
C ALA A 370 3.15 -28.19 1.49
N LYS A 371 4.01 -27.52 0.69
CA LYS A 371 5.46 -27.68 0.76
C LYS A 371 6.06 -27.10 2.04
N VAL A 372 5.71 -25.86 2.36
CA VAL A 372 6.34 -25.10 3.47
C VAL A 372 5.59 -25.29 4.80
N GLY A 373 4.40 -25.87 4.78
CA GLY A 373 3.55 -26.04 5.96
C GLY A 373 2.83 -24.76 6.39
N LEU A 374 2.36 -23.96 5.41
CA LEU A 374 1.57 -22.76 5.65
C LEU A 374 0.06 -23.06 5.60
N THR A 375 -0.74 -22.15 6.15
CA THR A 375 -2.19 -22.19 6.04
C THR A 375 -2.66 -21.60 4.71
N ASP A 376 -3.43 -22.37 3.93
CA ASP A 376 -4.18 -21.83 2.78
C ASP A 376 -5.44 -21.11 3.29
N LEU A 377 -5.41 -19.77 3.29
CA LEU A 377 -6.48 -18.91 3.80
C LEU A 377 -7.81 -19.11 3.05
N TYR A 378 -7.74 -19.30 1.72
CA TYR A 378 -8.92 -19.53 0.89
C TYR A 378 -9.43 -20.97 1.00
N GLY A 379 -8.52 -21.94 1.11
CA GLY A 379 -8.84 -23.34 1.38
C GLY A 379 -9.64 -23.53 2.69
N ARG A 380 -9.15 -22.96 3.80
CA ARG A 380 -9.84 -23.04 5.10
C ARG A 380 -11.20 -22.35 5.13
N ALA A 381 -11.31 -21.21 4.47
CA ALA A 381 -12.55 -20.43 4.46
C ALA A 381 -13.66 -21.10 3.61
N GLY A 382 -13.29 -21.95 2.65
CA GLY A 382 -14.23 -22.83 1.92
C GLY A 382 -14.77 -23.98 2.77
N GLU A 383 -13.95 -24.56 3.66
CA GLU A 383 -14.36 -25.64 4.57
C GLU A 383 -15.34 -25.14 5.65
N GLN A 384 -15.12 -23.94 6.20
CA GLN A 384 -16.06 -23.32 7.15
C GLN A 384 -17.40 -22.96 6.51
N ALA A 385 -17.42 -22.55 5.24
CA ALA A 385 -18.67 -22.32 4.50
C ALA A 385 -19.41 -23.63 4.18
N GLY A 386 -18.69 -24.74 3.99
CA GLY A 386 -19.27 -26.07 3.79
C GLY A 386 -19.90 -26.67 5.05
N ALA A 387 -19.33 -26.39 6.23
CA ALA A 387 -19.85 -26.86 7.52
C ALA A 387 -21.16 -26.17 7.95
N GLY A 388 -21.48 -25.00 7.39
CA GLY A 388 -22.73 -24.26 7.64
C GLY A 388 -23.91 -24.62 6.71
N ARG A 389 -23.70 -25.51 5.71
CA ARG A 389 -24.72 -25.86 4.70
C ARG A 389 -25.60 -27.06 5.09
N GLY A 390 -25.86 -27.21 6.39
CA GLY A 390 -26.74 -28.23 6.97
C GLY A 390 -28.02 -27.64 7.55
N GLN A 391 -28.70 -26.74 6.84
CA GLN A 391 -30.10 -26.43 7.10
C GLN A 391 -30.76 -26.02 5.79
N GLU A 392 -31.62 -26.91 5.29
CA GLU A 392 -32.49 -26.67 4.15
C GLU A 392 -33.38 -25.46 4.45
N GLY A 393 -33.26 -24.42 3.61
CA GLY A 393 -34.18 -23.29 3.56
C GLY A 393 -34.77 -23.24 2.16
N GLU A 394 -36.08 -23.39 2.10
CA GLU A 394 -36.91 -23.47 0.90
C GLU A 394 -36.69 -22.28 -0.04
N GLU A 395 -36.65 -22.56 -1.35
CA GLU A 395 -36.66 -21.56 -2.41
C GLU A 395 -37.96 -20.75 -2.33
N GLN A 396 -37.86 -19.45 -2.00
CA GLN A 396 -38.90 -18.49 -2.29
C GLN A 396 -38.45 -17.64 -3.49
N GLU A 397 -39.22 -17.75 -4.57
CA GLU A 397 -39.24 -16.81 -5.68
C GLU A 397 -39.69 -15.45 -5.13
N GLU A 398 -38.84 -14.44 -5.16
CA GLU A 398 -39.26 -13.05 -4.95
C GLU A 398 -39.56 -12.40 -6.31
N GLU A 399 -40.85 -12.12 -6.51
CA GLU A 399 -41.39 -11.27 -7.57
C GLU A 399 -40.90 -9.82 -7.40
N ASP A 400 -40.57 -9.19 -8.53
CA ASP A 400 -40.25 -7.77 -8.64
C ASP A 400 -41.37 -6.88 -8.06
N GLU A 401 -41.23 -6.38 -6.84
CA GLU A 401 -42.02 -5.25 -6.35
C GLU A 401 -41.33 -3.92 -6.65
N LEU A 402 -41.93 -3.17 -7.57
CA LEU A 402 -41.72 -1.74 -7.78
C LEU A 402 -41.82 -0.99 -6.44
N SER A 403 -40.72 -0.39 -5.99
CA SER A 403 -40.79 0.66 -4.95
C SER A 403 -40.99 2.03 -5.60
N GLU A 404 -42.18 2.58 -5.39
CA GLU A 404 -42.52 3.97 -5.66
C GLU A 404 -41.76 4.88 -4.67
N TYR A 405 -40.76 5.62 -5.17
CA TYR A 405 -40.31 6.85 -4.53
C TYR A 405 -40.70 8.03 -5.42
N PRO A 406 -41.24 9.15 -4.87
CA PRO A 406 -41.60 10.30 -5.66
C PRO A 406 -40.35 10.88 -6.33
N THR A 407 -40.41 10.99 -7.65
CA THR A 407 -39.42 11.68 -8.47
C THR A 407 -39.40 13.16 -8.06
N ASP A 408 -38.47 13.54 -7.18
CA ASP A 408 -38.05 14.93 -7.06
C ASP A 408 -36.75 15.11 -7.85
N THR A 409 -36.91 15.72 -9.02
CA THR A 409 -35.84 16.15 -9.91
C THR A 409 -35.12 17.34 -9.30
N SER A 410 -34.06 17.11 -8.51
CA SER A 410 -32.90 18.03 -8.41
C SER A 410 -31.73 17.41 -7.60
N GLY A 411 -30.54 17.40 -8.22
CA GLY A 411 -29.26 17.31 -7.50
C GLY A 411 -28.57 15.95 -7.45
N GLN A 412 -27.68 15.70 -8.42
CA GLN A 412 -26.46 14.89 -8.36
C GLN A 412 -26.26 14.00 -7.11
N SER A 413 -26.67 12.73 -7.21
CA SER A 413 -26.11 11.68 -6.35
C SER A 413 -24.78 11.21 -6.94
N CYS A 414 -23.69 11.84 -6.54
CA CYS A 414 -22.34 11.37 -6.84
C CYS A 414 -22.02 10.22 -5.87
N SER A 415 -21.99 8.98 -6.36
CA SER A 415 -21.37 7.85 -5.66
C SER A 415 -19.86 8.10 -5.55
N PHE A 416 -19.43 8.81 -4.52
CA PHE A 416 -18.04 9.18 -4.28
C PHE A 416 -17.29 8.01 -3.61
N ASN A 417 -16.15 7.60 -4.16
CA ASN A 417 -15.22 6.69 -3.50
C ASN A 417 -14.27 7.53 -2.63
N PRO A 418 -14.30 7.43 -1.28
CA PRO A 418 -13.44 8.25 -0.41
C PRO A 418 -11.96 7.90 -0.50
N ASP A 419 -11.62 6.76 -1.12
CA ASP A 419 -10.25 6.31 -1.33
C ASP A 419 -9.70 6.75 -2.70
N GLU A 420 -10.53 7.37 -3.53
CA GLU A 420 -10.13 7.91 -4.82
C GLU A 420 -9.67 9.36 -4.67
N ILE A 421 -8.47 9.65 -5.15
CA ILE A 421 -8.01 11.04 -5.26
C ILE A 421 -8.67 11.65 -6.49
N ALA A 422 -9.61 12.56 -6.27
CA ALA A 422 -10.26 13.31 -7.33
C ALA A 422 -9.21 14.05 -8.16
N ILE A 423 -9.15 13.72 -9.45
CA ILE A 423 -8.41 14.49 -10.44
C ILE A 423 -9.36 15.60 -10.84
N GLU A 424 -9.47 16.63 -10.01
CA GLU A 424 -10.01 17.89 -10.50
C GLU A 424 -8.96 18.45 -11.47
N ASP A 425 -9.39 18.63 -12.71
CA ASP A 425 -8.64 19.17 -13.84
C ASP A 425 -8.24 20.64 -13.55
N GLU A 426 -7.29 20.88 -12.66
CA GLU A 426 -6.67 22.20 -12.48
C GLU A 426 -5.45 22.33 -13.40
N TRP A 427 -5.72 22.41 -14.71
CA TRP A 427 -4.95 23.26 -15.62
C TRP A 427 -5.84 24.45 -15.96
N GLU A 428 -6.08 25.34 -14.99
CA GLU A 428 -6.42 26.72 -15.36
C GLU A 428 -5.11 27.36 -15.81
N GLU A 429 -4.88 27.37 -17.12
CA GLU A 429 -3.94 28.33 -17.70
C GLU A 429 -4.47 29.72 -17.36
N GLU A 430 -3.79 30.43 -16.46
CA GLU A 430 -3.94 31.87 -16.35
C GLU A 430 -3.43 32.46 -17.67
N GLU A 431 -4.34 32.70 -18.61
CA GLU A 431 -4.08 33.54 -19.78
C GLU A 431 -3.82 34.97 -19.26
N GLU A 432 -2.54 35.32 -19.07
CA GLU A 432 -2.14 36.73 -19.01
C GLU A 432 -2.33 37.33 -20.39
N GLU A 433 -3.38 38.14 -20.56
CA GLU A 433 -3.53 39.06 -21.68
C GLU A 433 -2.38 40.09 -21.66
N GLU A 434 -1.30 39.84 -22.40
CA GLU A 434 -0.39 40.90 -22.83
C GLU A 434 -0.68 41.29 -24.29
N GLU A 435 -1.18 42.52 -24.45
CA GLU A 435 -1.28 43.18 -25.75
C GLU A 435 0.10 43.51 -26.35
N ALA A 436 0.17 43.28 -27.66
CA ALA A 436 0.93 44.02 -28.69
C ALA A 436 2.37 43.58 -29.04
N GLY A 437 2.53 43.24 -30.33
CA GLY A 437 3.79 43.46 -31.05
C GLY A 437 4.03 42.48 -32.20
N GLU A 438 3.69 42.87 -33.43
CA GLU A 438 4.12 42.18 -34.65
C GLU A 438 5.66 42.12 -34.74
N GLY A 439 6.21 40.94 -35.00
CA GLY A 439 7.62 40.74 -35.29
C GLY A 439 7.90 39.36 -35.87
N GLU A 440 8.19 39.29 -37.16
CA GLU A 440 8.68 38.09 -37.85
C GLU A 440 10.03 37.62 -37.28
N GLY A 441 10.18 36.31 -37.06
CA GLY A 441 11.48 35.71 -36.73
C GLY A 441 11.39 34.20 -36.57
N GLY A 442 11.89 33.45 -37.56
CA GLY A 442 11.98 31.99 -37.50
C GLY A 442 12.98 31.50 -36.45
N GLY A 443 12.61 30.43 -35.73
CA GLY A 443 13.45 29.70 -34.81
C GLY A 443 12.87 28.32 -34.52
N THR A 444 13.64 27.29 -34.85
CA THR A 444 13.35 25.87 -34.59
C THR A 444 13.22 25.59 -33.09
N ALA A 445 12.11 25.01 -32.66
CA ALA A 445 11.89 24.57 -31.28
C ALA A 445 12.65 23.27 -31.01
N GLU A 446 13.63 23.32 -30.10
CA GLU A 446 14.27 22.14 -29.52
C GLU A 446 13.31 21.48 -28.52
N ILE A 447 13.01 20.21 -28.77
CA ILE A 447 12.20 19.37 -27.88
C ILE A 447 13.14 18.80 -26.80
N HIS A 448 12.95 19.22 -25.56
CA HIS A 448 13.68 18.67 -24.41
C HIS A 448 13.30 17.20 -24.17
N THR A 449 14.28 16.33 -24.37
CA THR A 449 14.31 14.91 -24.00
C THR A 449 14.49 14.72 -22.49
N PRO A 450 13.76 13.80 -21.82
CA PRO A 450 14.16 13.34 -20.50
C PRO A 450 15.36 12.39 -20.66
N GLY A 451 16.52 12.79 -20.15
CA GLY A 451 17.69 11.92 -20.05
C GLY A 451 17.55 10.95 -18.87
N CYS A 452 18.41 9.92 -18.85
CA CYS A 452 18.70 9.09 -17.70
C CYS A 452 19.11 9.97 -16.49
N LEU A 453 18.15 10.42 -15.70
CA LEU A 453 18.39 11.35 -14.60
C LEU A 453 18.78 10.56 -13.33
N LEU A 454 20.07 10.61 -13.01
CA LEU A 454 20.56 10.39 -11.66
C LEU A 454 19.75 11.27 -10.70
N LEU A 455 19.29 10.69 -9.60
CA LEU A 455 18.55 11.43 -8.57
C LEU A 455 19.38 12.66 -8.14
N PRO A 456 18.72 13.82 -7.93
CA PRO A 456 19.43 15.05 -7.59
C PRO A 456 20.20 14.90 -6.28
N GLU A 457 21.39 15.53 -6.21
CA GLU A 457 22.16 15.62 -4.98
C GLU A 457 21.38 16.38 -3.89
N PRO A 458 21.56 16.01 -2.60
CA PRO A 458 20.79 16.59 -1.50
C PRO A 458 20.98 18.10 -1.41
N LYS A 459 19.89 18.85 -1.52
CA LYS A 459 19.85 20.28 -1.20
C LYS A 459 19.40 20.45 0.24
N SER A 460 20.34 20.47 1.18
CA SER A 460 20.08 20.94 2.53
C SER A 460 21.13 21.96 2.96
N ASP A 461 20.82 23.24 2.79
CA ASP A 461 21.45 24.34 3.52
C ASP A 461 20.76 24.53 4.88
N VAL A 462 20.60 23.45 5.65
CA VAL A 462 20.12 23.52 7.03
C VAL A 462 21.26 23.18 7.94
N THR A 463 21.89 24.21 8.48
CA THR A 463 22.75 24.08 9.66
C THR A 463 21.93 23.46 10.80
N PRO A 464 22.48 22.49 11.54
CA PRO A 464 21.73 21.80 12.58
C PRO A 464 21.38 22.79 13.69
N VAL A 465 20.08 23.05 13.86
CA VAL A 465 19.56 23.76 15.03
C VAL A 465 19.80 22.87 16.25
N ARG A 466 20.81 23.23 17.05
CA ARG A 466 21.00 22.69 18.39
C ARG A 466 19.81 23.08 19.26
N LEU A 467 18.94 22.14 19.57
CA LEU A 467 17.99 22.28 20.68
C LEU A 467 18.77 22.29 22.01
N PRO A 468 18.39 23.13 22.99
CA PRO A 468 19.10 23.20 24.27
C PRO A 468 18.91 21.91 25.07
N LEU A 469 20.04 21.32 25.43
CA LEU A 469 20.18 20.14 26.28
C LEU A 469 19.51 20.39 27.65
N MET A 470 18.36 19.76 27.89
CA MET A 470 17.85 19.60 29.26
C MET A 470 18.68 18.50 29.93
N ASN A 471 19.51 18.92 30.89
CA ASN A 471 20.26 18.01 31.77
C ASN A 471 19.29 17.18 32.61
N LEU A 472 19.10 15.92 32.22
CA LEU A 472 18.52 14.89 33.09
C LEU A 472 19.67 14.06 33.69
N PRO A 473 19.68 13.79 35.01
CA PRO A 473 20.75 13.03 35.65
C PRO A 473 20.72 11.56 35.24
N ALA A 474 21.91 10.94 35.22
CA ALA A 474 22.15 9.59 34.72
C ALA A 474 21.39 8.50 35.51
N PRO A 475 20.89 7.43 34.85
CA PRO A 475 20.27 6.31 35.54
C PRO A 475 21.34 5.47 36.25
N SER A 476 21.17 5.29 37.55
CA SER A 476 22.04 4.45 38.38
C SER A 476 21.56 3.00 38.29
N HIS A 477 22.44 2.11 37.80
CA HIS A 477 22.27 0.66 37.94
C HIS A 477 22.43 0.26 39.42
N SER A 478 21.54 -0.59 39.95
CA SER A 478 21.85 -1.41 41.13
C SER A 478 20.97 -2.67 41.22
N THR A 479 21.66 -3.80 41.33
CA THR A 479 21.23 -5.16 41.72
C THR A 479 20.94 -5.21 43.25
N PRO A 480 20.33 -6.28 43.83
CA PRO A 480 19.46 -6.15 45.01
C PRO A 480 20.06 -6.48 46.41
N ALA A 481 19.36 -5.92 47.43
CA ALA A 481 19.21 -6.31 48.86
C ALA A 481 20.43 -6.18 49.82
N PRO A 482 20.28 -5.97 51.16
CA PRO A 482 19.10 -6.28 52.02
C PRO A 482 18.66 -5.23 53.11
N LEU A 483 17.46 -5.50 53.65
CA LEU A 483 16.85 -5.20 54.98
C LEU A 483 17.52 -4.19 55.94
N GLU A 484 16.74 -3.22 56.45
CA GLU A 484 16.53 -2.91 57.88
C GLU A 484 15.51 -1.76 58.08
N ASP A 485 15.00 -1.69 59.31
CA ASP A 485 13.72 -1.14 59.79
C ASP A 485 13.54 0.39 59.83
N ASP A 486 12.27 0.73 60.11
CA ASP A 486 11.76 1.80 60.99
C ASP A 486 11.13 3.10 60.42
N GLU A 487 9.82 3.16 60.67
CA GLU A 487 9.07 4.21 61.37
C GLU A 487 8.87 5.62 60.78
N ASP A 488 7.61 5.83 60.38
CA ASP A 488 6.67 6.77 61.02
C ASP A 488 6.54 8.20 60.44
N GLY A 489 5.31 8.74 60.49
CA GLY A 489 5.08 10.19 60.37
C GLY A 489 4.02 10.69 59.39
N ALA A 490 2.77 10.59 59.81
CA ALA A 490 1.51 11.13 59.28
C ALA A 490 1.42 12.58 58.71
N ALA A 491 0.32 12.77 57.96
CA ALA A 491 -0.56 13.95 57.81
C ALA A 491 -0.16 15.13 56.89
N ALA A 492 -1.05 15.95 56.33
CA ALA A 492 -2.42 15.90 55.78
C ALA A 492 -2.79 17.37 55.40
N ARG A 493 -3.69 17.56 54.41
CA ARG A 493 -4.60 18.72 54.20
C ARG A 493 -3.98 20.07 53.72
N ILE A 494 -4.61 21.00 52.97
CA ILE A 494 -5.83 21.12 52.12
C ILE A 494 -5.86 22.60 51.58
N LEU A 495 -6.43 22.82 50.38
CA LEU A 495 -7.11 24.02 49.79
C LEU A 495 -6.45 25.42 49.72
N LYS A 496 -6.54 26.05 48.51
CA LYS A 496 -7.53 27.13 48.21
C LYS A 496 -7.53 27.61 46.74
N ARG A 497 -8.75 27.87 46.23
CA ARG A 497 -9.14 28.59 45.00
C ARG A 497 -9.41 30.08 45.27
N SER A 498 -9.34 30.90 44.21
CA SER A 498 -10.12 32.15 43.96
C SER A 498 -9.91 32.56 42.48
N SER A 499 -10.92 32.50 41.56
CA SER A 499 -11.90 33.55 41.15
C SER A 499 -11.26 34.83 40.57
N GLY A 500 -11.66 35.44 39.45
CA GLY A 500 -12.75 35.26 38.48
C GLY A 500 -12.84 36.49 37.52
N GLU A 501 -13.53 36.31 36.38
CA GLU A 501 -14.35 37.30 35.60
C GLU A 501 -13.68 38.55 34.94
N SER A 502 -14.10 39.13 33.80
CA SER A 502 -15.26 39.01 32.88
C SER A 502 -15.04 39.95 31.65
N ALA A 503 -15.71 39.70 30.51
CA ALA A 503 -16.20 40.74 29.56
C ALA A 503 -17.05 40.13 28.42
N GLU A 504 -18.24 40.72 28.18
CA GLU A 504 -19.18 40.41 27.09
C GLU A 504 -19.00 41.30 25.83
N PRO A 505 -19.65 40.97 24.67
CA PRO A 505 -19.29 41.47 23.34
C PRO A 505 -20.34 42.38 22.66
N GLY A 506 -19.94 43.01 21.55
CA GLY A 506 -20.88 43.52 20.55
C GLY A 506 -20.23 44.28 19.38
N SER A 507 -20.33 43.74 18.16
CA SER A 507 -20.63 44.46 16.91
C SER A 507 -20.43 43.57 15.67
N THR A 508 -21.44 43.57 14.82
CA THR A 508 -21.67 42.83 13.58
C THR A 508 -20.79 43.23 12.39
N SER A 509 -20.33 42.26 11.60
CA SER A 509 -20.31 42.35 10.13
C SER A 509 -20.28 40.95 9.48
N THR A 510 -21.06 40.83 8.42
CA THR A 510 -21.41 39.64 7.65
C THR A 510 -20.24 39.07 6.84
N THR A 511 -19.97 37.77 7.00
CA THR A 511 -19.08 36.98 6.12
C THR A 511 -19.87 35.81 5.53
N PRO A 512 -19.70 35.49 4.23
CA PRO A 512 -20.46 34.43 3.57
C PRO A 512 -20.06 33.05 4.12
N ARG A 513 -21.06 32.25 4.49
CA ARG A 513 -20.91 30.85 4.88
C ARG A 513 -20.50 30.03 3.67
N ILE A 514 -19.21 29.69 3.58
CA ILE A 514 -18.73 28.60 2.73
C ILE A 514 -19.07 27.29 3.45
N LYS A 515 -19.97 26.49 2.89
CA LYS A 515 -20.19 25.10 3.31
C LYS A 515 -18.92 24.30 2.94
N ARG A 516 -18.07 24.02 3.92
CA ARG A 516 -16.97 23.06 3.79
C ARG A 516 -17.54 21.64 3.84
N ARG A 517 -17.47 20.90 2.73
CA ARG A 517 -17.49 19.43 2.70
C ARG A 517 -16.02 18.99 2.62
N ASN A 518 -15.65 17.95 3.35
CA ASN A 518 -14.31 17.33 3.48
C ASN A 518 -13.57 17.64 4.80
N GLN A 519 -14.17 17.22 5.93
CA GLN A 519 -13.48 17.21 7.23
C GLN A 519 -13.44 15.83 7.89
N LEU A 520 -13.69 14.73 7.16
CA LEU A 520 -13.82 13.38 7.74
C LEU A 520 -13.03 12.31 7.00
N ILE A 521 -11.76 12.55 6.70
CA ILE A 521 -10.87 11.48 6.20
C ILE A 521 -9.74 11.13 7.19
N TYR A 522 -9.38 11.99 8.16
CA TYR A 522 -8.31 11.66 9.13
C TYR A 522 -8.48 12.16 10.58
N ALA A 523 -9.68 12.60 11.01
CA ALA A 523 -9.89 13.04 12.39
C ALA A 523 -10.69 12.00 13.19
N ALA A 524 -10.01 11.24 14.05
CA ALA A 524 -10.59 10.64 15.24
C ALA A 524 -9.90 11.30 16.44
N ALA A 525 -10.64 12.14 17.16
CA ALA A 525 -10.22 12.59 18.48
C ALA A 525 -10.63 11.50 19.47
N ASP A 526 -9.68 11.12 20.32
CA ASP A 526 -9.88 10.22 21.45
C ASP A 526 -10.85 10.87 22.44
N GLU A 527 -12.02 10.27 22.65
CA GLU A 527 -12.84 10.46 23.84
C GLU A 527 -13.38 9.09 24.26
N ASP A 528 -12.59 8.38 25.07
CA ASP A 528 -13.07 7.24 25.87
C ASP A 528 -13.75 7.78 27.14
N GLU A 529 -15.02 7.40 27.28
CA GLU A 529 -15.74 6.94 28.47
C GLU A 529 -15.37 7.53 29.86
N GLU A 530 -16.29 8.33 30.42
CA GLU A 530 -16.60 8.27 31.85
C GLU A 530 -18.00 7.66 32.04
N ASP A 531 -18.00 6.51 32.72
CA ASP A 531 -19.12 5.64 33.06
C ASP A 531 -20.24 6.32 33.85
N GLU A 532 -21.47 5.87 33.53
CA GLU A 532 -22.62 5.91 34.41
C GLU A 532 -22.37 5.05 35.68
N THR A 533 -22.40 5.67 36.87
CA THR A 533 -22.90 4.98 38.07
C THR A 533 -23.66 5.93 39.01
N GLY A 534 -24.98 5.71 39.12
CA GLY A 534 -25.73 5.80 40.38
C GLY A 534 -26.26 7.16 40.84
N GLY A 535 -27.58 7.34 40.77
CA GLY A 535 -28.31 8.39 41.49
C GLY A 535 -29.67 8.72 40.92
#